data_AF-A0A4U3AS42-F1
#
_entry.id   AF-A0A4U3AS42-F1
#
_cell.length_a   1.000
_cell.length_b   1.000
_cell.length_c   1.000
_cell.angle_alpha   90.00
_cell.angle_beta   90.00
_cell.angle_gamma   90.00
#
_symmetry.space_group_name_H-M   'P 1'
#
loop_
_entity.id
_entity.type
_entity.pdbx_description
1 polymer ?
#
loop_
_entity_poly.entity_id
_entity_poly.type
_entity_poly.pdbx_seq_one_letter_code
_entity_poly.pdbx_strand_id
1 'polypeptide(L)'
;MFILDQYIELWIAYGKGKKEGEQLEITVQNISETLFCTERNSKLIIKKLDELNWIVWFPGRGRGNRSKLIFQKQPMTLILDRGKELTKKGDVKSGISFVERYSSQFPSVKKEYEAWIDSIFGHKIERTPEGRKDVLRLQVQMNLDIALDPVYATMRSECHMVKHIFDTLVYVNEETN
;
A
#
# COMPACT_ATOMS: atom_id res chain seq x y z
N MET A 1 -8.03 -12.56 -7.62
CA MET A 1 -6.76 -12.03 -8.17
C MET A 1 -6.86 -10.51 -8.22
N PHE A 2 -5.90 -9.78 -7.65
CA PHE A 2 -5.95 -8.32 -7.68
C PHE A 2 -5.69 -7.81 -9.11
N ILE A 3 -6.27 -6.67 -9.48
CA ILE A 3 -6.03 -6.05 -10.80
C ILE A 3 -4.54 -5.75 -11.03
N LEU A 4 -3.81 -5.45 -9.95
CA LEU A 4 -2.36 -5.26 -9.98
C LEU A 4 -1.62 -6.56 -10.32
N ASP A 5 -2.03 -7.70 -9.77
CA ASP A 5 -1.43 -9.00 -10.11
C ASP A 5 -1.62 -9.28 -11.59
N GLN A 6 -2.83 -9.08 -12.11
CA GLN A 6 -3.13 -9.25 -13.54
C GLN A 6 -2.29 -8.33 -14.42
N TYR A 7 -2.10 -7.08 -14.00
CA TYR A 7 -1.23 -6.14 -14.71
C TYR A 7 0.24 -6.61 -14.71
N ILE A 8 0.75 -7.05 -13.55
CA ILE A 8 2.13 -7.50 -13.39
C ILE A 8 2.40 -8.73 -14.26
N GLU A 9 1.50 -9.72 -14.28
CA GLU A 9 1.63 -10.91 -15.13
C GLU A 9 1.74 -10.52 -16.61
N LEU A 10 0.86 -9.64 -17.10
CA LEU A 10 0.92 -9.15 -18.48
C LEU A 10 2.20 -8.34 -18.76
N TRP A 11 2.63 -7.52 -17.80
CA TRP A 11 3.83 -6.70 -17.96
C TRP A 11 5.10 -7.57 -18.00
N ILE A 12 5.19 -8.61 -17.16
CA ILE A 12 6.32 -9.55 -17.17
C ILE A 12 6.35 -10.32 -18.49
N ALA A 13 5.20 -10.79 -18.97
CA ALA A 13 5.10 -11.56 -20.21
C ALA A 13 5.42 -10.73 -21.46
N TYR A 14 5.02 -9.46 -21.50
CA TYR A 14 5.01 -8.68 -22.74
C TYR A 14 5.64 -7.29 -22.68
N GLY A 15 5.72 -6.68 -21.51
CA GLY A 15 6.21 -5.31 -21.29
C GLY A 15 7.67 -5.22 -20.88
N LYS A 16 8.23 -6.28 -20.28
CA LYS A 16 9.61 -6.29 -19.77
C LYS A 16 10.61 -6.06 -20.90
N GLY A 17 11.44 -5.02 -20.76
CA GLY A 17 12.47 -4.66 -21.73
C GLY A 17 12.00 -3.80 -22.92
N LYS A 18 10.70 -3.50 -23.02
CA LYS A 18 10.18 -2.53 -23.99
C LYS A 18 10.39 -1.10 -23.52
N LYS A 19 10.50 -0.19 -24.49
CA LYS A 19 10.54 1.25 -24.18
C LYS A 19 9.15 1.73 -23.79
N GLU A 20 9.09 2.73 -22.93
CA GLU A 20 7.84 3.40 -22.59
C GLU A 20 7.20 3.98 -23.85
N GLY A 21 5.88 3.77 -24.01
CA GLY A 21 5.16 4.19 -25.21
C GLY A 21 5.24 3.23 -26.42
N GLU A 22 6.02 2.16 -26.34
CA GLU A 22 6.13 1.19 -27.44
C GLU A 22 4.85 0.38 -27.62
N GLN A 23 4.36 0.30 -28.87
CA GLN A 23 3.20 -0.50 -29.23
C GLN A 23 3.58 -1.97 -29.38
N LEU A 24 2.83 -2.83 -28.69
CA LEU A 24 2.88 -4.29 -28.84
C LEU A 24 1.63 -4.77 -29.58
N GLU A 25 1.81 -5.61 -30.58
CA GLU A 25 0.68 -6.37 -31.16
C GLU A 25 0.37 -7.60 -30.32
N ILE A 26 -0.88 -7.73 -29.88
CA ILE A 26 -1.36 -8.81 -29.02
C ILE A 26 -2.81 -9.16 -29.33
N THR A 27 -3.21 -10.41 -29.09
CA THR A 27 -4.62 -10.83 -29.20
C THR A 27 -5.28 -10.93 -27.83
N VAL A 28 -6.61 -10.83 -27.79
CA VAL A 28 -7.38 -11.07 -26.54
C VAL A 28 -7.18 -12.51 -26.07
N GLN A 29 -7.01 -13.45 -27.00
CA GLN A 29 -6.71 -14.84 -26.70
C GLN A 29 -5.39 -14.97 -25.92
N ASN A 30 -4.31 -14.32 -26.38
CA ASN A 30 -3.04 -14.33 -25.65
C ASN A 30 -3.18 -13.80 -24.22
N ILE A 31 -3.91 -12.70 -24.03
CA ILE A 31 -4.19 -12.14 -22.70
C ILE A 31 -4.98 -13.14 -21.84
N SER A 32 -5.97 -13.83 -22.44
CA SER A 32 -6.78 -14.83 -21.75
C SER A 32 -5.97 -16.04 -21.30
N GLU A 33 -5.03 -16.50 -22.14
CA GLU A 33 -4.11 -17.59 -21.83
C GLU A 33 -3.13 -17.20 -20.73
N THR A 34 -2.49 -16.03 -20.83
CA THR A 34 -1.56 -15.53 -19.79
C THR A 34 -2.23 -15.34 -18.44
N LEU A 35 -3.48 -14.86 -18.42
CA LEU A 35 -4.24 -14.62 -17.19
C LEU A 35 -5.07 -15.83 -16.74
N PHE A 36 -4.96 -16.97 -17.44
CA PHE A 36 -5.72 -18.19 -17.19
C PHE A 36 -7.23 -17.93 -17.01
N CYS A 37 -7.81 -17.13 -17.90
CA CYS A 37 -9.23 -16.74 -17.84
C CYS A 37 -9.90 -16.75 -19.21
N THR A 38 -11.20 -16.47 -19.27
CA THR A 38 -11.93 -16.42 -20.55
C THR A 38 -11.67 -15.11 -21.30
N GLU A 39 -11.76 -15.11 -22.62
CA GLU A 39 -11.63 -13.88 -23.42
C GLU A 39 -12.63 -12.78 -23.00
N ARG A 40 -13.83 -13.18 -22.58
CA ARG A 40 -14.84 -12.24 -22.04
C ARG A 40 -14.30 -11.53 -20.80
N ASN A 41 -13.68 -12.27 -19.89
CA ASN A 41 -13.06 -11.70 -18.69
C ASN A 41 -11.83 -10.85 -19.04
N SER A 42 -11.00 -11.27 -19.99
CA SER A 42 -9.87 -10.49 -20.48
C SER A 42 -10.29 -9.11 -20.98
N LYS A 43 -11.40 -9.01 -21.73
CA LYS A 43 -11.94 -7.71 -22.18
C LYS A 43 -12.30 -6.79 -21.02
N LEU A 44 -12.85 -7.32 -19.93
CA LEU A 44 -13.16 -6.55 -18.72
C LEU A 44 -11.90 -6.08 -18.00
N ILE A 45 -10.90 -6.95 -17.89
CA ILE A 45 -9.60 -6.62 -17.29
C ILE A 45 -8.90 -5.54 -18.11
N ILE A 46 -8.80 -5.70 -19.43
CA ILE A 46 -8.21 -4.71 -20.34
C ILE A 46 -8.89 -3.36 -20.16
N LYS A 47 -10.23 -3.32 -20.20
CA LYS A 47 -10.98 -2.08 -19.99
C LYS A 47 -10.64 -1.44 -18.66
N LYS A 48 -10.57 -2.22 -17.58
CA LYS A 48 -10.24 -1.72 -16.25
C LYS A 48 -8.80 -1.19 -16.16
N LEU A 49 -7.85 -1.85 -16.79
CA LEU A 49 -6.45 -1.38 -16.85
C LEU A 49 -6.30 -0.08 -17.65
N ASP A 50 -7.09 0.07 -18.72
CA ASP A 50 -7.16 1.28 -19.55
C ASP A 50 -7.82 2.44 -18.78
N GLU A 51 -8.95 2.18 -18.08
CA GLU A 51 -9.60 3.16 -17.17
C GLU A 51 -8.66 3.63 -16.04
N LEU A 52 -7.73 2.78 -15.59
CA LEU A 52 -6.70 3.12 -14.62
C LEU A 52 -5.49 3.86 -15.23
N ASN A 53 -5.45 4.04 -16.55
CA ASN A 53 -4.33 4.58 -17.31
C ASN A 53 -3.01 3.79 -17.10
N TRP A 54 -3.11 2.48 -16.85
CA TRP A 54 -1.94 1.60 -16.74
C TRP A 54 -1.52 1.06 -18.10
N ILE A 55 -2.48 0.96 -19.01
CA ILE A 55 -2.27 0.62 -20.42
C ILE A 55 -3.01 1.60 -21.32
N VAL A 56 -2.68 1.58 -22.60
CA VAL A 56 -3.56 2.07 -23.67
C VAL A 56 -3.88 0.91 -24.60
N TRP A 57 -5.18 0.68 -24.83
CA TRP A 57 -5.67 -0.41 -25.68
C TRP A 57 -6.24 0.08 -27.02
N PHE A 58 -5.76 -0.49 -28.11
CA PHE A 58 -6.28 -0.26 -29.47
C PHE A 58 -6.89 -1.55 -30.01
N PRO A 59 -8.23 -1.68 -30.06
CA PRO A 59 -8.87 -2.90 -30.53
C PRO A 59 -8.61 -3.11 -32.04
N GLY A 60 -8.16 -4.30 -32.40
CA GLY A 60 -8.06 -4.73 -33.79
C GLY A 60 -9.46 -4.84 -34.42
N ARG A 61 -9.65 -4.30 -35.64
CA ARG A 61 -10.94 -4.34 -36.35
C ARG A 61 -10.97 -5.48 -37.37
N GLY A 62 -11.77 -6.52 -37.15
CA GLY A 62 -11.98 -7.63 -38.12
C GLY A 62 -11.49 -9.01 -37.62
N ARG A 63 -11.80 -10.08 -38.36
CA ARG A 63 -11.34 -11.44 -38.05
C ARG A 63 -9.83 -11.56 -38.32
N GLY A 64 -9.05 -11.94 -37.31
CA GLY A 64 -7.61 -12.16 -37.43
C GLY A 64 -6.71 -10.94 -37.16
N ASN A 65 -7.28 -9.74 -36.96
CA ASN A 65 -6.49 -8.54 -36.72
C ASN A 65 -6.03 -8.45 -35.26
N ARG A 66 -4.71 -8.29 -35.08
CA ARG A 66 -4.10 -8.12 -33.75
C ARG A 66 -4.50 -6.75 -33.19
N SER A 67 -4.79 -6.74 -31.89
CA SER A 67 -4.96 -5.48 -31.16
C SER A 67 -3.58 -4.92 -30.81
N LYS A 68 -3.53 -3.63 -30.47
CA LYS A 68 -2.29 -3.02 -29.99
C LYS A 68 -2.43 -2.63 -28.52
N LEU A 69 -1.38 -2.85 -27.76
CA LEU A 69 -1.28 -2.56 -26.33
C LEU A 69 -0.04 -1.71 -26.09
N ILE A 70 -0.17 -0.64 -25.29
CA ILE A 70 0.96 0.12 -24.78
C ILE A 70 0.93 0.07 -23.26
N PHE A 71 2.03 -0.31 -22.61
CA PHE A 71 2.17 -0.18 -21.17
C PHE A 71 2.57 1.26 -20.81
N GLN A 72 1.83 1.88 -19.90
CA GLN A 72 2.01 3.28 -19.49
C GLN A 72 2.69 3.43 -18.12
N LYS A 73 2.80 2.34 -17.35
CA LYS A 73 3.33 2.38 -15.98
C LYS A 73 4.33 1.26 -15.72
N GLN A 74 5.37 1.57 -14.97
CA GLN A 74 6.27 0.55 -14.44
C GLN A 74 5.61 -0.14 -13.25
N PRO A 75 5.59 -1.49 -13.16
CA PRO A 75 5.00 -2.19 -12.01
C PRO A 75 5.50 -1.69 -10.66
N MET A 76 6.80 -1.39 -10.56
CA MET A 76 7.42 -0.87 -9.35
C MET A 76 6.76 0.41 -8.85
N THR A 77 6.40 1.33 -9.75
CA THR A 77 5.70 2.57 -9.39
C THR A 77 4.31 2.29 -8.82
N LEU A 78 3.55 1.37 -9.42
CA LEU A 78 2.21 1.01 -8.95
C LEU A 78 2.23 0.31 -7.59
N ILE A 79 3.20 -0.60 -7.38
CA ILE A 79 3.39 -1.29 -6.10
C ILE A 79 3.75 -0.27 -5.00
N LEU A 80 4.71 0.63 -5.29
CA LEU A 80 5.12 1.68 -4.35
C LEU A 80 3.96 2.61 -4.01
N ASP A 81 3.22 3.12 -5.00
CA ASP A 81 2.10 4.02 -4.78
C ASP A 81 1.01 3.38 -3.93
N ARG A 82 0.71 2.11 -4.19
CA ARG A 82 -0.29 1.38 -3.40
C ARG A 82 0.19 1.10 -1.98
N GLY A 83 1.44 0.71 -1.78
CA GLY A 83 2.04 0.56 -0.45
C GLY A 83 2.00 1.87 0.34
N LYS A 84 2.34 2.99 -0.32
CA LYS A 84 2.28 4.34 0.25
C LYS A 84 0.86 4.74 0.64
N GLU A 85 -0.13 4.42 -0.20
CA GLU A 85 -1.55 4.70 0.07
C GLU A 85 -2.03 3.97 1.33
N LEU A 86 -1.70 2.68 1.48
CA LEU A 86 -2.06 1.88 2.67
C LEU A 86 -1.45 2.48 3.94
N THR A 87 -0.16 2.83 3.89
CA THR A 87 0.53 3.44 5.03
C THR A 87 -0.02 4.81 5.40
N LYS A 88 -0.36 5.65 4.41
CA LYS A 88 -0.96 6.96 4.67
C LYS A 88 -2.33 6.89 5.34
N LYS A 89 -3.04 5.75 5.24
CA LYS A 89 -4.28 5.50 5.99
C LYS A 89 -4.06 5.09 7.44
N GLY A 90 -2.81 5.05 7.91
CA GLY A 90 -2.43 4.66 9.26
C GLY A 90 -2.05 3.18 9.41
N ASP A 91 -2.17 2.38 8.35
CA ASP A 91 -1.87 0.95 8.38
C ASP A 91 -0.49 0.64 7.79
N VAL A 92 0.54 0.97 8.57
CA VAL A 92 1.95 0.76 8.19
C VAL A 92 2.24 -0.73 7.97
N LYS A 93 1.68 -1.61 8.81
CA LYS A 93 1.88 -3.07 8.73
C LYS A 93 1.33 -3.64 7.42
N SER A 94 0.11 -3.24 7.04
CA SER A 94 -0.45 -3.63 5.74
C SER A 94 0.35 -3.07 4.56
N GLY A 95 0.86 -1.84 4.67
CA GLY A 95 1.73 -1.28 3.63
C GLY A 95 3.01 -2.08 3.42
N ILE A 96 3.73 -2.41 4.51
CA ILE A 96 4.95 -3.23 4.48
C ILE A 96 4.66 -4.62 3.89
N SER A 97 3.66 -5.33 4.44
CA SER A 97 3.31 -6.69 3.97
C SER A 97 2.85 -6.72 2.52
N PHE A 98 2.16 -5.66 2.05
CA PHE A 98 1.77 -5.52 0.66
C PHE A 98 2.99 -5.41 -0.27
N VAL A 99 3.96 -4.56 0.08
CA VAL A 99 5.19 -4.36 -0.71
C VAL A 99 6.04 -5.62 -0.70
N GLU A 100 6.16 -6.29 0.46
CA GLU A 100 6.92 -7.54 0.62
C GLU A 100 6.42 -8.65 -0.32
N ARG A 101 5.11 -8.71 -0.59
CA ARG A 101 4.54 -9.70 -1.53
C ARG A 101 5.18 -9.66 -2.91
N TYR A 102 5.64 -8.49 -3.36
CA TYR A 102 6.21 -8.29 -4.69
C TYR A 102 7.75 -8.21 -4.68
N SER A 103 8.40 -8.31 -3.51
CA SER A 103 9.85 -8.13 -3.37
C SER A 103 10.66 -9.17 -4.15
N SER A 104 10.14 -10.40 -4.30
CA SER A 104 10.80 -11.45 -5.08
C SER A 104 10.83 -11.15 -6.59
N GLN A 105 9.80 -10.49 -7.12
CA GLN A 105 9.71 -10.13 -8.55
C GLN A 105 10.39 -8.78 -8.83
N PHE A 106 10.34 -7.86 -7.87
CA PHE A 106 10.91 -6.52 -7.97
C PHE A 106 11.76 -6.19 -6.73
N PRO A 107 13.03 -6.64 -6.68
CA PRO A 107 13.87 -6.52 -5.48
C PRO A 107 14.11 -5.08 -4.99
N SER A 108 14.14 -4.09 -5.88
CA SER A 108 14.40 -2.69 -5.49
C SER A 108 13.21 -2.04 -4.77
N VAL A 109 11.99 -2.51 -5.02
CA VAL A 109 10.75 -1.90 -4.52
C VAL A 109 10.70 -1.88 -3.00
N LYS A 110 11.17 -2.95 -2.33
CA LYS A 110 11.24 -2.98 -0.87
C LYS A 110 12.16 -1.89 -0.33
N LYS A 111 13.37 -1.78 -0.87
CA LYS A 111 14.36 -0.78 -0.46
C LYS A 111 13.88 0.65 -0.70
N GLU A 112 13.26 0.91 -1.85
CA GLU A 112 12.67 2.22 -2.17
C GLU A 112 11.51 2.57 -1.23
N TYR A 113 10.72 1.57 -0.85
CA TYR A 113 9.63 1.74 0.10
C TYR A 113 10.14 2.02 1.53
N GLU A 114 11.14 1.27 2.00
CA GLU A 114 11.79 1.49 3.31
C GLU A 114 12.41 2.89 3.40
N ALA A 115 13.15 3.32 2.37
CA ALA A 115 13.69 4.68 2.31
C ALA A 115 12.59 5.75 2.34
N TRP A 116 11.44 5.49 1.71
CA TRP A 116 10.29 6.38 1.80
C TRP A 116 9.66 6.38 3.20
N ILE A 117 9.55 5.22 3.86
CA ILE A 117 9.05 5.10 5.24
C ILE A 117 9.92 5.94 6.19
N ASP A 118 11.24 5.81 6.10
CA ASP A 118 12.16 6.61 6.92
C ASP A 118 11.99 8.10 6.67
N SER A 119 11.68 8.48 5.42
CA SER A 119 11.48 9.88 5.04
C SER A 119 10.21 10.50 5.61
N ILE A 120 9.17 9.73 5.92
CA ILE A 120 7.89 10.28 6.38
C ILE A 120 7.85 10.54 7.89
N PHE A 121 8.72 9.90 8.67
CA PHE A 121 8.79 10.10 10.12
C PHE A 121 9.49 11.41 10.51
N GLY A 122 9.37 11.75 11.79
CA GLY A 122 9.89 12.97 12.38
C GLY A 122 8.97 14.17 12.23
N HIS A 123 9.53 15.35 12.47
CA HIS A 123 8.85 16.64 12.34
C HIS A 123 8.64 16.97 10.85
N LYS A 124 7.39 17.29 10.49
CA LYS A 124 6.96 17.64 9.12
C LYS A 124 6.06 18.86 9.16
N ILE A 125 6.28 19.76 8.21
CA ILE A 125 5.40 20.90 7.96
C ILE A 125 4.57 20.59 6.73
N GLU A 126 3.26 20.47 6.91
CA GLU A 126 2.29 20.22 5.85
C GLU A 126 1.51 21.49 5.54
N ARG A 127 1.21 21.70 4.26
CA ARG A 127 0.28 22.73 3.82
C ARG A 127 -1.06 22.04 3.53
N THR A 128 -2.07 22.36 4.32
CA THR A 128 -3.44 21.90 4.11
C THR A 128 -4.31 23.07 3.65
N PRO A 129 -5.55 22.84 3.16
CA PRO A 129 -6.48 23.92 2.83
C PRO A 129 -6.73 24.88 4.01
N GLU A 130 -6.58 24.39 5.25
CA GLU A 130 -6.73 25.17 6.48
C GLU A 130 -5.45 25.91 6.91
N GLY A 131 -4.34 25.76 6.17
CA GLY A 131 -3.09 26.48 6.39
C GLY A 131 -1.90 25.59 6.75
N ARG A 132 -0.95 26.14 7.52
CA ARG A 132 0.25 25.41 7.96
C ARG A 132 -0.14 24.43 9.08
N LYS A 133 0.12 23.15 8.86
CA LYS A 133 -0.01 22.09 9.86
C LYS A 133 1.36 21.54 10.22
N ASP A 134 1.70 21.64 11.49
CA ASP A 134 2.93 21.10 12.03
C ASP A 134 2.66 19.68 12.58
N VAL A 135 3.32 18.66 12.04
CA VAL A 135 3.02 17.24 12.28
C VAL A 135 4.28 16.52 12.73
N LEU A 136 4.24 15.94 13.94
CA LEU A 136 5.26 15.01 14.41
C LEU A 136 4.78 13.57 14.17
N ARG A 137 5.46 12.83 13.29
CA ARG A 137 5.18 11.40 13.04
C ARG A 137 6.20 10.54 13.77
N LEU A 138 5.74 9.68 14.67
CA LEU A 138 6.58 8.77 15.43
C LEU A 138 6.25 7.33 15.07
N GLN A 139 7.27 6.52 14.86
CA GLN A 139 7.12 5.07 14.82
C GLN A 139 7.18 4.56 16.25
N VAL A 140 6.02 4.41 16.88
CA VAL A 140 5.94 3.84 18.23
C VAL A 140 5.49 2.39 18.10
N GLN A 141 6.40 1.47 18.40
CA GLN A 141 5.99 0.11 18.72
C GLN A 141 5.49 0.14 20.17
N MET A 142 4.17 0.25 20.34
CA MET A 142 3.52 0.09 21.63
C MET A 142 3.62 -1.40 22.03
N ASN A 143 4.75 -1.81 22.60
CA ASN A 143 4.79 -3.03 23.38
C ASN A 143 3.99 -2.73 24.65
N LEU A 144 2.78 -3.26 24.74
CA LEU A 144 1.94 -3.16 25.92
C LEU A 144 2.45 -4.14 26.99
N ASP A 145 3.73 -4.02 27.35
CA ASP A 145 4.23 -4.57 28.62
C ASP A 145 3.73 -3.63 29.72
N ILE A 146 2.41 -3.68 29.96
CA ILE A 146 1.71 -2.75 30.84
C ILE A 146 2.27 -2.97 32.25
N ALA A 147 3.04 -1.99 32.72
CA ALA A 147 3.46 -1.96 34.10
C ALA A 147 2.23 -1.75 34.99
N LEU A 148 1.79 -2.80 35.67
CA LEU A 148 0.70 -2.73 36.65
C LEU A 148 1.17 -2.28 38.03
N ASP A 149 2.48 -2.25 38.26
CA ASP A 149 3.03 -1.68 39.47
C ASP A 149 3.03 -0.14 39.36
N PRO A 150 2.36 0.59 40.28
CA PRO A 150 2.32 2.05 40.27
C PRO A 150 3.71 2.72 40.23
N VAL A 151 4.75 2.06 40.74
CA VAL A 151 6.13 2.58 40.74
C VAL A 151 6.71 2.65 39.32
N TYR A 152 6.29 1.75 38.43
CA TYR A 152 6.84 1.61 37.08
C TYR A 152 5.87 2.07 35.98
N ALA A 153 4.60 2.34 36.30
CA ALA A 153 3.61 2.85 35.36
C ALA A 153 3.91 4.31 34.98
N THR A 154 4.35 4.54 33.75
CA THR A 154 4.76 5.89 33.27
C THR A 154 3.91 6.39 32.10
N MET A 155 3.29 5.50 31.33
CA MET A 155 2.35 5.89 30.29
C MET A 155 0.96 6.15 30.86
N ARG A 156 0.25 7.15 30.29
CA ARG A 156 -1.14 7.47 30.66
C ARG A 156 -2.05 6.24 30.68
N SER A 157 -1.92 5.35 29.70
CA SER A 157 -2.70 4.11 29.60
C SER A 157 -2.42 3.16 30.77
N GLU A 158 -1.15 3.01 31.15
CA GLU A 158 -0.73 2.20 32.30
C GLU A 158 -1.27 2.80 33.60
N CYS A 159 -1.01 4.08 33.85
CA CYS A 159 -1.49 4.77 35.05
C CYS A 159 -3.01 4.71 35.18
N HIS A 160 -3.74 4.81 34.06
CA HIS A 160 -5.19 4.69 34.04
C HIS A 160 -5.65 3.29 34.44
N MET A 161 -4.99 2.24 33.93
CA MET A 161 -5.28 0.86 34.32
C MET A 161 -4.92 0.59 35.78
N VAL A 162 -3.74 1.02 36.23
CA VAL A 162 -3.30 0.91 37.63
C VAL A 162 -4.31 1.57 38.56
N LYS A 163 -4.74 2.80 38.25
CA LYS A 163 -5.73 3.51 39.05
C LYS A 163 -7.04 2.73 39.18
N HIS A 164 -7.51 2.09 38.11
CA HIS A 164 -8.75 1.32 38.14
C HIS A 164 -8.61 -0.04 38.83
N ILE A 165 -7.47 -0.70 38.66
CA ILE A 165 -7.22 -2.04 39.24
C ILE A 165 -6.97 -1.93 40.75
N PHE A 166 -6.25 -0.90 41.18
CA PHE A 166 -5.91 -0.65 42.58
C PHE A 166 -6.78 0.42 43.23
N ASP A 167 -7.95 0.70 42.64
CA ASP A 167 -8.94 1.62 43.21
C ASP A 167 -9.44 1.05 44.54
N THR A 168 -9.31 1.82 45.63
CA THR A 168 -9.73 1.38 46.95
C THR A 168 -11.20 1.76 47.18
N LEU A 169 -11.96 0.87 47.84
CA LEU A 169 -13.38 1.13 48.16
C LEU A 169 -13.58 2.34 49.08
N VAL A 170 -12.55 2.69 49.85
CA VAL A 170 -12.53 3.82 50.77
C VAL A 170 -11.21 4.56 50.63
N TYR A 171 -11.25 5.86 50.89
CA TYR A 171 -10.09 6.74 50.88
C TYR A 171 -9.89 7.34 52.27
N VAL A 172 -8.63 7.48 52.68
CA VAL A 172 -8.32 8.26 53.89
C VAL A 172 -8.50 9.73 53.55
N ASN A 173 -9.28 10.43 54.37
CA ASN A 173 -9.42 11.88 54.25
C ASN A 173 -8.27 12.56 55.01
N GLU A 174 -7.30 13.10 54.27
CA GLU A 174 -6.11 13.80 54.81
C GLU A 174 -6.45 15.12 55.54
N GLU A 175 -7.67 15.65 55.41
CA GLU A 175 -8.07 16.88 56.12
C GLU A 175 -8.62 16.60 57.53
N THR A 176 -9.08 15.37 57.79
CA THR A 176 -9.76 15.01 59.04
C THR A 176 -9.02 13.96 59.87
N ASN A 177 -7.86 13.49 59.40
CA ASN A 177 -6.92 12.58 60.07
C ASN A 177 -5.51 13.14 60.01
#